data_AF-A0A7S4PWW5-F1
#
_entry.id   AF-A0A7S4PWW5-F1
#
_cell.length_a   1.000
_cell.length_b   1.000
_cell.length_c   1.000
_cell.angle_alpha   90.00
_cell.angle_beta   90.00
_cell.angle_gamma   90.00
#
_symmetry.space_group_name_H-M   'P 1'
#
loop_
_entity.id
_entity.type
_entity.pdbx_description
1 polymer ?
#
loop_
_entity_poly.entity_id
_entity_poly.type
_entity_poly.pdbx_seq_one_letter_code
_entity_poly.pdbx_strand_id
1 'polypeptide(L)'
;HCRTNECPEHLSGGCRFHEPMQCFKFHSEGQRRRTPIGDDGRLRYWDVRCDWFADPARCPRGGDCHFAHSKDEIAYHPANYKTTICSGKDCGAATCSFAHSDAELRAFAPRRYSKTRVLDLSTF
;
A
#
# COMPACT_ATOMS: atom_id res chain seq x y z
N HIS A 1 9.70 2.90 5.85
CA HIS A 1 8.58 2.51 4.94
C HIS A 1 7.49 1.83 5.74
N CYS A 2 6.21 2.18 5.52
CA CYS A 2 5.08 1.62 6.25
C CYS A 2 4.82 0.16 5.81
N ARG A 3 4.64 -0.72 6.79
CA ARG A 3 4.25 -2.14 6.72
C ARG A 3 5.08 -3.04 5.80
N THR A 4 6.36 -2.71 5.59
CA THR A 4 7.26 -3.53 4.75
C THR A 4 8.01 -4.61 5.53
N ASN A 5 7.99 -4.56 6.86
CA ASN A 5 8.68 -5.49 7.74
C ASN A 5 7.76 -5.86 8.91
N GLU A 6 7.93 -7.07 9.45
CA GLU A 6 7.16 -7.57 10.59
C GLU A 6 7.52 -6.82 11.88
N CYS A 7 6.58 -6.75 12.83
CA CYS A 7 6.80 -6.07 14.11
C CYS A 7 7.45 -7.03 15.13
N PRO A 8 8.71 -6.81 15.54
CA PRO A 8 9.38 -7.70 16.50
C PRO A 8 8.75 -7.62 17.90
N GLU A 9 8.25 -6.44 18.29
CA GLU A 9 7.51 -6.30 19.55
C GLU A 9 6.26 -7.20 19.51
N HIS A 10 5.47 -7.12 18.43
CA HIS A 10 4.23 -7.87 18.32
C HIS A 10 4.47 -9.38 18.33
N LEU A 11 5.53 -9.85 17.66
CA LEU A 11 5.98 -11.25 17.73
C LEU A 11 6.32 -11.69 19.14
N SER A 12 6.82 -10.78 19.98
CA SER A 12 7.13 -11.03 21.39
C SER A 12 5.90 -10.92 22.31
N GLY A 13 4.69 -10.79 21.74
CA GLY A 13 3.42 -10.78 22.47
C GLY A 13 2.88 -9.39 22.83
N GLY A 14 3.43 -8.29 22.30
CA GLY A 14 2.89 -6.96 22.58
C GLY A 14 3.29 -5.89 21.56
N CYS A 15 2.50 -4.86 21.34
CA CYS A 15 2.95 -3.71 20.54
C CYS A 15 2.26 -2.45 21.02
N ARG A 16 3.05 -1.45 21.42
CA ARG A 16 2.54 -0.17 21.95
C ARG A 16 1.76 0.66 20.93
N PHE A 17 1.86 0.31 19.65
CA PHE A 17 1.18 0.97 18.54
C PHE A 17 0.16 0.05 17.84
N HIS A 18 -0.28 -1.01 18.51
CA HIS A 18 -1.30 -1.93 18.00
C HIS A 18 -2.68 -1.26 17.97
N GLU A 19 -3.03 -0.49 19.00
CA GLU A 19 -4.35 0.11 19.12
C GLU A 19 -4.24 1.57 19.60
N PRO A 20 -4.64 2.56 18.77
CA PRO A 20 -5.04 2.41 17.36
C PRO A 20 -3.84 2.01 16.48
N MET A 21 -4.10 1.41 15.31
CA MET A 21 -3.12 0.79 14.38
C MET A 21 -2.09 1.79 13.79
N GLN A 22 -1.21 2.33 14.64
CA GLN A 22 -0.17 3.31 14.31
C GLN A 22 1.20 2.67 14.10
N CYS A 23 1.32 1.35 14.29
CA CYS A 23 2.58 0.64 14.06
C CYS A 23 2.99 0.76 12.59
N PHE A 24 4.26 1.07 12.32
CA PHE A 24 4.79 1.11 10.95
C PHE A 24 5.21 -0.27 10.43
N LYS A 25 5.09 -1.31 11.24
CA LYS A 25 5.44 -2.70 10.92
C LYS A 25 4.17 -3.52 10.79
N PHE A 26 4.16 -4.58 9.97
CA PHE A 26 2.97 -5.42 9.84
C PHE A 26 2.90 -6.43 11.00
N HIS A 27 1.68 -6.75 11.42
CA HIS A 27 1.38 -7.74 12.48
C HIS A 27 0.82 -9.05 11.91
N SER A 28 0.42 -9.04 10.64
CA SER A 28 -0.07 -10.21 9.91
C SER A 28 0.23 -10.08 8.43
N GLU A 29 0.24 -11.19 7.69
CA GLU A 29 0.45 -11.19 6.24
C GLU A 29 -0.59 -10.33 5.50
N GLY A 30 -1.82 -10.23 6.01
CA GLY A 30 -2.85 -9.36 5.45
C GLY A 30 -2.55 -7.86 5.55
N GLN A 31 -1.58 -7.44 6.37
CA GLN A 31 -1.05 -6.08 6.46
C GLN A 31 0.29 -5.92 5.71
N ARG A 32 0.94 -7.01 5.35
CA ARG A 32 2.25 -6.97 4.71
C ARG A 32 2.17 -6.20 3.40
N ARG A 33 3.15 -5.32 3.19
CA ARG A 33 3.28 -4.52 2.00
C ARG A 33 4.63 -4.75 1.34
N ARG A 34 4.62 -5.24 0.10
CA ARG A 34 5.81 -5.25 -0.76
C ARG A 34 6.17 -3.84 -1.19
N THR A 35 7.46 -3.59 -1.43
CA THR A 35 7.90 -2.30 -1.97
C THR A 35 7.41 -2.17 -3.42
N PRO A 36 6.64 -1.12 -3.77
CA PRO A 36 5.90 -1.07 -5.03
C PRO A 36 6.77 -0.86 -6.27
N ILE A 37 7.98 -0.30 -6.11
CA ILE A 37 8.93 -0.07 -7.20
C ILE A 37 10.13 -0.99 -6.97
N GLY A 38 10.49 -1.73 -8.02
CA GLY A 38 11.66 -2.60 -8.07
C GLY A 38 12.97 -1.83 -8.18
N ASP A 39 14.08 -2.55 -8.07
CA ASP A 39 15.42 -1.95 -8.23
C ASP A 39 15.67 -1.51 -9.68
N ASP A 40 14.89 -2.07 -10.62
CA ASP A 40 14.82 -1.68 -12.04
C ASP A 40 13.96 -0.42 -12.29
N GLY A 41 13.40 0.18 -11.24
CA GLY A 41 12.53 1.35 -11.33
C GLY A 41 11.13 1.06 -11.85
N ARG A 42 10.75 -0.21 -12.09
CA ARG A 42 9.42 -0.60 -12.58
C ARG A 42 8.49 -0.94 -11.42
N LEU A 43 7.18 -0.84 -11.66
CA LEU A 43 6.19 -1.28 -10.69
C LEU A 43 6.26 -2.81 -10.52
N ARG A 44 6.41 -3.27 -9.27
CA ARG A 44 6.34 -4.69 -8.91
C ARG A 44 4.91 -5.23 -8.94
N TYR A 45 3.93 -4.38 -8.65
CA TYR A 45 2.52 -4.77 -8.66
C TYR A 45 1.64 -3.56 -8.96
N TRP A 46 0.45 -3.81 -9.50
CA TRP A 46 -0.57 -2.81 -9.80
C TRP A 46 -1.45 -2.48 -8.59
N ASP A 47 -2.13 -1.33 -8.62
CA ASP A 47 -3.14 -0.88 -7.64
C ASP A 47 -4.44 -1.71 -7.62
N VAL A 48 -4.42 -2.90 -8.22
CA VAL A 48 -5.57 -3.79 -8.39
C VAL A 48 -5.40 -5.01 -7.50
N ARG A 49 -6.50 -5.43 -6.85
CA ARG A 49 -6.53 -6.63 -5.99
C ARG A 49 -6.20 -7.89 -6.79
N CYS A 50 -5.36 -8.74 -6.22
CA CYS A 50 -5.17 -10.12 -6.68
C CYS A 50 -6.42 -10.96 -6.40
N ASP A 51 -6.64 -12.02 -7.17
CA ASP A 51 -7.71 -12.99 -6.91
C ASP A 51 -7.56 -13.66 -5.54
N TRP A 52 -6.33 -13.75 -5.03
CA TRP A 52 -5.99 -14.33 -3.74
C TRP A 52 -5.92 -13.28 -2.62
N PHE A 53 -6.50 -12.08 -2.80
CA PHE A 53 -6.42 -10.98 -1.81
C PHE A 53 -6.96 -11.36 -0.42
N ALA A 54 -7.93 -12.26 -0.34
CA ALA A 54 -8.48 -12.75 0.92
C ALA A 54 -7.54 -13.73 1.65
N ASP A 55 -6.67 -14.42 0.91
CA ASP A 55 -5.67 -15.34 1.46
C ASP A 55 -4.36 -15.25 0.64
N PRO A 56 -3.59 -14.16 0.83
CA PRO A 56 -2.43 -13.88 -0.03
C PRO A 56 -1.30 -14.90 0.09
N ALA A 57 -1.23 -15.61 1.23
CA ALA A 57 -0.26 -16.67 1.46
C ALA A 57 -0.44 -17.85 0.49
N ARG A 58 -1.64 -18.02 -0.06
CA ARG A 58 -1.96 -19.05 -1.06
C ARG A 58 -1.81 -18.59 -2.50
N CYS A 59 -1.44 -17.34 -2.74
CA CYS A 59 -1.21 -16.88 -4.10
C CYS A 59 -0.04 -17.67 -4.73
N PRO A 60 -0.24 -18.37 -5.86
CA PRO A 60 0.82 -19.17 -6.47
C PRO A 60 1.96 -18.32 -7.03
N ARG A 61 1.72 -17.02 -7.24
CA ARG A 61 2.75 -16.04 -7.67
C ARG A 61 3.54 -15.45 -6.49
N GLY A 62 3.11 -15.68 -5.25
CA GLY A 62 3.80 -15.22 -4.04
C GLY A 62 4.26 -13.76 -4.11
N GLY A 63 5.56 -13.55 -3.86
CA GLY A 63 6.20 -12.23 -3.90
C GLY A 63 6.17 -11.56 -5.28
N ASP A 64 6.19 -12.36 -6.35
CA ASP A 64 6.26 -11.92 -7.75
C ASP A 64 4.88 -11.63 -8.35
N CYS A 65 3.81 -11.68 -7.55
CA CYS A 65 2.48 -11.35 -8.03
C CYS A 65 2.37 -9.86 -8.42
N HIS A 66 2.03 -9.58 -9.67
CA HIS A 66 1.84 -8.21 -10.18
C HIS A 66 0.54 -7.52 -9.69
N PHE A 67 -0.15 -8.06 -8.69
CA PHE A 67 -1.39 -7.50 -8.14
C PHE A 67 -1.27 -7.35 -6.63
N ALA A 68 -1.98 -6.40 -6.05
CA ALA A 68 -1.96 -6.12 -4.63
C ALA A 68 -2.53 -7.29 -3.82
N HIS A 69 -1.93 -7.53 -2.65
CA HIS A 69 -2.22 -8.60 -1.70
C HIS A 69 -2.72 -8.08 -0.36
N SER A 70 -2.68 -6.77 -0.11
CA SER A 70 -3.20 -6.17 1.12
C SER A 70 -3.84 -4.81 0.87
N LYS A 71 -4.64 -4.36 1.84
CA LYS A 71 -5.19 -3.00 1.83
C LYS A 71 -4.07 -1.96 1.83
N ASP A 72 -2.98 -2.25 2.55
CA ASP A 72 -1.81 -1.38 2.61
C ASP A 72 -1.05 -1.34 1.27
N GLU A 73 -0.96 -2.45 0.54
CA GLU A 73 -0.39 -2.43 -0.82
C GLU A 73 -1.16 -1.53 -1.77
N ILE A 74 -2.49 -1.48 -1.65
CA ILE A 74 -3.35 -0.57 -2.44
C ILE A 74 -3.20 0.87 -1.94
N ALA A 75 -3.40 1.13 -0.65
CA ALA A 75 -3.43 2.48 -0.08
C ALA A 75 -2.09 3.21 -0.22
N TYR A 76 -0.98 2.48 -0.13
CA TYR A 76 0.37 3.01 -0.28
C TYR A 76 1.00 2.70 -1.64
N HIS A 77 0.19 2.28 -2.62
CA HIS A 77 0.62 2.20 -4.01
C HIS A 77 0.95 3.60 -4.53
N PRO A 78 1.96 3.79 -5.40
CA PRO A 78 2.29 5.10 -5.98
C PRO A 78 1.11 5.82 -6.65
N ALA A 79 0.12 5.07 -7.13
CA ALA A 79 -1.12 5.56 -7.73
C ALA A 79 -2.16 6.10 -6.73
N ASN A 80 -2.08 5.73 -5.44
CA ASN A 80 -3.10 6.04 -4.43
C ASN A 80 -2.54 6.81 -3.22
N TYR A 81 -1.24 6.65 -2.94
CA TYR A 81 -0.61 7.29 -1.80
C TYR A 81 -0.61 8.80 -1.98
N LYS A 82 -1.26 9.48 -1.02
CA LYS A 82 -1.39 10.93 -0.94
C LYS A 82 -2.02 11.55 -2.19
N THR A 83 -2.91 10.84 -2.90
CA THR A 83 -3.57 11.36 -4.11
C THR A 83 -4.89 12.06 -3.83
N THR A 84 -5.39 11.96 -2.60
CA THR A 84 -6.61 12.61 -2.11
C THR A 84 -6.32 13.26 -0.76
N ILE A 85 -6.92 14.44 -0.50
CA ILE A 85 -6.82 15.14 0.78
C ILE A 85 -7.53 14.33 1.88
N CYS A 86 -6.91 14.25 3.05
CA CYS A 86 -7.46 13.64 4.25
C CYS A 86 -8.64 14.46 4.76
N SER A 87 -9.76 13.82 5.07
CA SER A 87 -10.94 14.47 5.63
C SER A 87 -10.82 14.75 7.14
N GLY A 88 -9.74 14.30 7.79
CA GLY A 88 -9.54 14.35 9.23
C GLY A 88 -10.32 13.28 10.02
N LYS A 89 -11.35 12.66 9.42
CA LYS A 89 -12.10 11.56 10.04
C LYS A 89 -11.31 10.26 9.97
N ASP A 90 -11.26 9.52 11.08
CA ASP A 90 -10.54 8.24 11.21
C ASP A 90 -9.08 8.31 10.70
N CYS A 91 -8.46 9.47 10.90
CA CYS A 91 -7.11 9.73 10.42
C CYS A 91 -6.11 8.84 11.18
N GLY A 92 -5.40 7.97 10.46
CA GLY A 92 -4.33 7.14 11.01
C GLY A 92 -3.08 7.91 11.46
N ALA A 93 -3.14 9.24 11.54
CA ALA A 93 -2.05 10.16 11.86
C ALA A 93 -0.77 9.80 11.09
N ALA A 94 0.19 9.16 11.76
CA ALA A 94 1.47 8.77 11.20
C ALA A 94 1.36 7.74 10.04
N THR A 95 0.30 6.93 10.03
CA THR A 95 0.02 5.92 9.00
C THR A 95 -1.12 6.33 8.04
N CYS A 96 -1.47 7.62 7.99
CA CYS A 96 -2.46 8.12 7.05
C CYS A 96 -1.92 8.09 5.60
N SER A 97 -2.62 7.37 4.72
CA SER A 97 -2.31 7.31 3.29
C SER A 97 -2.85 8.50 2.50
N PHE A 98 -3.70 9.35 3.10
CA PHE A 98 -4.26 10.57 2.49
C PHE A 98 -3.40 11.81 2.80
N ALA A 99 -3.42 12.81 1.93
CA ALA A 99 -2.62 14.02 2.05
C ALA A 99 -3.17 14.98 3.13
N HIS A 100 -2.32 15.45 4.05
CA HIS A 100 -2.71 16.41 5.08
C HIS A 100 -2.56 17.88 4.65
N SER A 101 -1.99 18.12 3.47
CA SER A 101 -1.87 19.45 2.86
C SER A 101 -1.70 19.30 1.35
N ASP A 102 -1.84 20.41 0.62
CA ASP A 102 -1.57 20.45 -0.82
C ASP A 102 -0.11 20.12 -1.14
N ALA A 103 0.83 20.41 -0.24
CA ALA A 103 2.23 20.05 -0.38
C ALA A 103 2.46 18.53 -0.35
N GLU A 104 1.59 17.77 0.34
CA GLU A 104 1.63 16.31 0.32
C GLU A 104 0.88 15.72 -0.89
N LEU A 105 0.00 16.48 -1.53
CA LEU A 105 -0.93 15.98 -2.53
C LEU A 105 -0.24 15.61 -3.86
N ARG A 106 -0.42 14.36 -4.28
CA ARG A 106 0.16 13.76 -5.50
C ARG A 106 -0.89 13.60 -6.60
N ALA A 107 -1.63 14.66 -6.92
CA ALA A 107 -2.80 14.61 -7.81
C ALA A 107 -2.55 13.97 -9.20
N PHE A 108 -1.34 14.05 -9.73
CA PHE A 108 -0.98 13.47 -11.04
C PHE A 108 -0.55 12.00 -11.00
N ALA A 109 -0.27 11.46 -9.81
CA ALA A 109 0.27 10.11 -9.68
C ALA A 109 -0.62 9.00 -10.24
N PRO A 110 -1.97 9.04 -10.11
CA PRO A 110 -2.83 8.02 -10.71
C PRO A 110 -2.65 7.88 -12.22
N ARG A 111 -2.37 8.98 -12.95
CA ARG A 111 -2.15 8.96 -14.40
C ARG A 111 -0.91 8.17 -14.82
N ARG A 112 0.09 8.07 -13.94
CA ARG A 112 1.36 7.40 -14.22
C ARG A 112 1.41 5.97 -13.72
N TYR A 113 0.69 5.67 -12.65
CA TYR A 113 0.87 4.42 -11.91
C TYR A 113 -0.39 3.57 -11.81
N SER A 114 -1.59 4.11 -12.05
CA SER A 114 -2.82 3.31 -11.96
C SER A 114 -2.98 2.42 -13.18
N LYS A 115 -3.30 1.15 -12.96
CA LYS A 115 -3.46 0.17 -14.04
C LYS A 115 -4.50 0.62 -15.07
N THR A 116 -5.63 1.16 -14.62
CA THR A 116 -6.71 1.59 -15.53
C THR A 116 -6.31 2.83 -16.32
N ARG A 117 -5.70 3.82 -15.66
CA ARG A 117 -5.33 5.10 -16.29
C ARG A 117 -4.16 5.00 -17.26
N VAL A 118 -3.20 4.11 -17.02
CA VAL A 118 -2.06 3.91 -17.92
C VAL A 118 -2.49 3.19 -19.20
N LEU A 119 -3.41 2.23 -19.10
CA LEU A 119 -3.93 1.51 -20.27
C LEU A 119 -4.79 2.42 -21.17
N ASP A 120 -5.55 3.34 -20.59
CA ASP A 120 -6.31 4.35 -21.35
C ASP A 120 -5.39 5.26 -22.19
N LEU A 121 -4.14 5.48 -21.76
CA LEU A 121 -3.15 6.31 -22.49
C LEU A 121 -2.40 5.55 -23.58
N SER A 122 -2.45 4.21 -23.60
CA SER A 122 -1.82 3.38 -24.64
C SER A 122 -2.71 3.13 -25.87
N THR A 123 -3.90 3.74 -25.89
CA THR A 123 -4.89 3.58 -26.98
C THR A 123 -4.95 4.79 -27.91
N PHE A 124 -3.94 5.68 -27.85
CA PHE A 124 -3.78 6.83 -28.75
C PHE A 124 -2.39 6.82 -29.39
#